data_AF-A0AAN0LTE2-F1
#
_entry.id   AF-A0AAN0LTE2-F1
#
_cell.length_a   1.000
_cell.length_b   1.000
_cell.length_c   1.000
_cell.angle_alpha   90.00
_cell.angle_beta   90.00
_cell.angle_gamma   90.00
#
_symmetry.space_group_name_H-M   'P 1'
#
loop_
_entity.id
_entity.type
_entity.pdbx_description
1 polymer ?
#
loop_
_entity_poly.entity_id
_entity_poly.type
_entity_poly.pdbx_seq_one_letter_code
_entity_poly.pdbx_strand_id
1 'polypeptide(L)'
;MKLEQYELWIQEFNALIEDNEELLNYYDTMSGDGDHGTNVIQGSEVALEMMGRRPYSDPSQFMKQVGLTLLAKLDGACGPLYGAKI
;
A
#
# COMPACT_ATOMS: atom_id res chain seq x y z
N MET A 1 8.70 10.29 12.91
CA MET A 1 9.66 9.70 11.95
C MET A 1 10.08 10.78 10.96
N LYS A 2 11.27 10.66 10.38
CA LYS A 2 11.71 11.50 9.25
C LYS A 2 11.10 10.99 7.94
N LEU A 3 11.07 11.82 6.90
CA LEU A 3 10.48 11.47 5.61
C LEU A 3 11.10 10.19 5.04
N GLU A 4 12.42 10.08 5.09
CA GLU A 4 13.16 8.94 4.56
C GLU A 4 12.78 7.62 5.24
N GLN A 5 12.34 7.67 6.49
CA GLN A 5 11.87 6.50 7.22
C GLN A 5 10.48 6.07 6.75
N TYR A 6 9.63 7.00 6.35
CA TYR A 6 8.32 6.68 5.76
C TYR A 6 8.49 6.15 4.33
N GLU A 7 9.38 6.75 3.54
CA GLU A 7 9.69 6.26 2.19
C GLU A 7 10.24 4.83 2.22
N LEU A 8 11.20 4.57 3.12
CA LEU A 8 11.73 3.21 3.31
C LEU A 8 10.63 2.25 3.77
N TRP A 9 9.75 2.68 4.67
CA TRP A 9 8.65 1.83 5.13
C TRP A 9 7.71 1.42 3.98
N ILE A 10 7.38 2.33 3.06
CA ILE A 10 6.55 1.99 1.89
C ILE A 10 7.26 1.00 0.96
N GLN A 11 8.58 1.16 0.76
CA GLN A 11 9.39 0.25 -0.05
C GLN A 11 9.43 -1.16 0.55
N GLU A 12 9.72 -1.27 1.85
CA GLU A 12 9.75 -2.55 2.56
C GLU A 12 8.35 -3.20 2.63
N PHE A 13 7.30 -2.39 2.81
CA PHE A 13 5.93 -2.88 2.76
C PHE A 13 5.61 -3.52 1.40
N ASN A 14 5.92 -2.83 0.29
CA ASN A 14 5.70 -3.38 -1.04
C ASN A 14 6.46 -4.69 -1.25
N ALA A 15 7.75 -4.73 -0.90
CA ALA A 15 8.58 -5.93 -1.04
C ALA A 15 8.02 -7.12 -0.24
N LEU A 16 7.55 -6.88 0.99
CA LEU A 16 6.94 -7.92 1.82
C LEU A 16 5.62 -8.42 1.23
N ILE A 17 4.80 -7.56 0.65
CA ILE A 17 3.55 -7.99 0.00
C ILE A 17 3.87 -8.78 -1.26
N GLU A 18 4.84 -8.35 -2.07
CA GLU A 18 5.30 -9.05 -3.27
C GLU A 18 5.80 -10.47 -2.94
N ASP A 19 6.69 -10.58 -1.94
CA ASP A 19 7.24 -11.87 -1.50
C ASP A 19 6.17 -12.84 -0.94
N ASN A 20 5.01 -12.32 -0.53
CA ASN A 20 3.95 -13.09 0.12
C ASN A 20 2.61 -13.04 -0.64
N GLU A 21 2.57 -12.54 -1.88
CA GLU A 21 1.34 -12.30 -2.63
C GLU A 21 0.48 -13.58 -2.71
N GLU A 22 1.08 -14.68 -3.16
CA GLU A 22 0.40 -15.97 -3.29
C GLU A 22 -0.11 -16.50 -1.95
N LEU A 23 0.65 -16.28 -0.87
CA LEU A 23 0.28 -16.72 0.47
C LEU A 23 -0.91 -15.92 1.02
N LEU A 24 -0.92 -14.61 0.78
CA LEU A 24 -2.02 -13.73 1.16
C LEU A 24 -3.30 -14.09 0.40
N ASN A 25 -3.20 -14.32 -0.92
CA ASN A 25 -4.31 -14.81 -1.73
C ASN A 25 -4.82 -16.17 -1.21
N TYR A 26 -3.90 -17.09 -0.91
CA TYR A 26 -4.26 -18.41 -0.37
C TYR A 26 -5.07 -18.32 0.92
N TYR A 27 -4.62 -17.54 1.90
CA TYR A 27 -5.39 -17.36 3.14
C TYR A 27 -6.73 -16.67 2.92
N ASP A 28 -6.78 -15.73 1.98
CA ASP A 28 -8.01 -15.03 1.65
C ASP A 28 -9.06 -15.97 1.03
N THR A 29 -8.67 -17.05 0.33
CA THR A 29 -9.64 -18.07 -0.14
C THR A 29 -10.44 -18.75 0.98
N MET A 30 -9.96 -18.71 2.23
CA MET A 30 -10.64 -19.36 3.35
C MET A 30 -11.91 -18.63 3.79
N SER A 31 -12.01 -17.32 3.52
CA SER A 31 -13.15 -16.48 3.96
C SER A 31 -13.53 -15.35 3.00
N GLY A 32 -12.79 -15.18 1.91
CA GLY A 32 -12.94 -14.14 0.90
C GLY A 32 -12.90 -14.73 -0.51
N ASP A 33 -12.52 -13.92 -1.50
CA ASP A 33 -12.45 -14.26 -2.92
C ASP A 33 -11.04 -14.62 -3.42
N GLY A 34 -10.03 -14.52 -2.55
CA GLY A 34 -8.68 -14.99 -2.84
C GLY A 34 -7.85 -13.98 -3.62
N ASP A 35 -8.20 -12.70 -3.54
CA ASP A 35 -7.54 -11.62 -4.29
C ASP A 35 -6.79 -10.63 -3.39
N HIS A 36 -6.78 -10.83 -2.06
CA HIS A 36 -6.19 -9.88 -1.12
C HIS A 36 -4.73 -9.51 -1.44
N GLY A 37 -3.87 -10.49 -1.68
CA GLY A 37 -2.47 -10.27 -2.04
C GLY A 37 -2.36 -9.46 -3.34
N THR A 38 -3.09 -9.87 -4.37
CA THR A 38 -3.16 -9.20 -5.68
C THR A 38 -3.63 -7.74 -5.54
N ASN A 39 -4.63 -7.50 -4.71
CA ASN A 39 -5.17 -6.17 -4.49
C ASN A 39 -4.15 -5.29 -3.76
N VAL A 40 -3.53 -5.80 -2.69
CA VAL A 40 -2.56 -5.02 -1.90
C VAL A 40 -1.29 -4.71 -2.69
N ILE A 41 -0.75 -5.65 -3.49
CA ILE A 41 0.46 -5.39 -4.29
C ILE A 41 0.22 -4.29 -5.33
N GLN A 42 -0.91 -4.34 -6.05
CA GLN A 42 -1.25 -3.28 -7.00
C GLN A 42 -1.42 -1.91 -6.33
N GLY A 43 -1.92 -1.87 -5.10
CA GLY A 43 -2.01 -0.64 -4.32
C GLY A 43 -0.64 -0.09 -3.92
N SER A 44 0.23 -0.94 -3.39
CA SER A 44 1.58 -0.55 -2.94
C SER A 44 2.48 -0.13 -4.11
N GLU A 45 2.38 -0.79 -5.27
CA GLU A 45 3.11 -0.41 -6.48
C GLU A 45 2.73 1.01 -6.93
N VAL A 46 1.43 1.35 -6.94
CA VAL A 46 0.97 2.71 -7.29
C VAL A 46 1.44 3.74 -6.25
N ALA A 47 1.55 3.36 -4.98
CA ALA A 47 2.16 4.23 -3.97
C ALA A 47 3.65 4.47 -4.25
N LEU A 48 4.42 3.46 -4.65
CA LEU A 48 5.82 3.60 -5.05
C LEU A 48 5.99 4.49 -6.29
N GLU A 49 5.14 4.31 -7.31
CA GLU A 49 5.15 5.18 -8.49
C GLU A 49 4.89 6.64 -8.12
N MET A 50 3.94 6.88 -7.22
CA MET A 50 3.61 8.22 -6.73
C MET A 50 4.82 8.88 -6.06
N MET A 51 5.57 8.13 -5.24
CA MET A 51 6.80 8.61 -4.59
C MET A 51 7.85 9.04 -5.62
N GLY A 52 8.05 8.25 -6.68
CA GLY A 52 9.02 8.56 -7.73
C GLY A 52 8.66 9.77 -8.58
N ARG A 53 7.37 10.11 -8.70
CA ARG A 53 6.90 11.24 -9.53
C ARG A 53 6.93 12.58 -8.80
N ARG A 54 6.86 12.58 -7.47
CA ARG A 54 6.77 13.82 -6.68
C ARG A 54 7.69 13.75 -5.46
N PRO A 55 8.78 14.52 -5.41
CA PRO A 55 9.57 14.61 -4.19
C PRO A 55 8.78 15.36 -3.12
N TYR A 56 8.74 14.80 -1.91
CA TYR A 56 8.12 15.42 -0.73
C TYR A 56 9.19 16.02 0.17
N SER A 57 8.80 17.01 0.98
CA SER A 57 9.66 17.59 2.02
C SER A 57 9.00 17.58 3.40
N ASP A 58 7.69 17.32 3.46
CA ASP A 58 6.92 17.19 4.69
C ASP A 58 6.39 15.75 4.82
N PRO A 59 6.80 15.01 5.88
CA PRO A 59 6.29 13.67 6.16
C PRO A 59 4.76 13.57 6.25
N SER A 60 4.09 14.62 6.73
CA SER A 60 2.64 14.61 6.90
C SER A 60 1.92 14.66 5.55
N GLN A 61 2.40 15.49 4.64
CA GLN A 61 1.90 15.53 3.26
C GLN A 61 2.20 14.25 2.50
N PHE A 62 3.38 13.67 2.72
CA PHE A 62 3.75 12.37 2.14
C PHE A 62 2.75 11.28 2.52
N MET A 63 2.55 11.04 3.83
CA MET A 63 1.65 9.99 4.29
C MET A 63 0.20 10.26 3.89
N LYS A 64 -0.24 11.51 3.91
CA LYS A 64 -1.56 11.87 3.39
C LYS A 64 -1.72 11.50 1.91
N GLN A 65 -0.70 11.72 1.09
CA GLN A 65 -0.76 11.31 -0.31
C GLN A 65 -0.77 9.79 -0.45
N VAL A 66 0.05 9.06 0.32
CA VAL A 66 0.02 7.60 0.37
C VAL A 66 -1.39 7.11 0.67
N GLY A 67 -2.02 7.60 1.74
CA GLY A 67 -3.37 7.21 2.13
C GLY A 67 -4.40 7.48 1.03
N LEU A 68 -4.36 8.66 0.40
CA LEU A 68 -5.24 8.98 -0.72
C LEU A 68 -5.00 8.09 -1.95
N THR A 69 -3.75 7.76 -2.25
CA THR A 69 -3.38 6.88 -3.35
C THR A 69 -3.90 5.46 -3.11
N LEU A 70 -3.67 4.91 -1.92
CA LEU A 70 -4.16 3.57 -1.55
C LEU A 70 -5.68 3.52 -1.51
N LEU A 71 -6.35 4.54 -0.96
CA LEU A 71 -7.81 4.63 -0.93
C LEU A 71 -8.42 4.61 -2.34
N ALA A 72 -7.75 5.23 -3.32
CA ALA A 72 -8.23 5.30 -4.69
C ALA A 72 -7.94 4.03 -5.51
N LYS A 73 -6.94 3.24 -5.13
CA LYS A 73 -6.46 2.08 -5.90
C LYS A 73 -6.89 0.73 -5.32
N LEU A 74 -6.97 0.61 -4.00
CA LEU A 74 -7.37 -0.63 -3.35
C LEU A 74 -8.89 -0.78 -3.37
N ASP A 75 -9.35 -1.93 -3.83
CA ASP A 75 -10.75 -2.27 -3.89
C ASP A 75 -11.30 -2.80 -2.55
N GLY A 76 -12.63 -2.90 -2.48
CA GLY A 76 -13.34 -3.55 -1.38
C GLY A 76 -13.02 -2.97 0.01
N ALA A 77 -12.81 -3.87 0.97
CA ALA A 77 -12.49 -3.49 2.35
C ALA A 77 -11.08 -2.91 2.51
N CYS A 78 -10.15 -3.22 1.60
CA CYS A 78 -8.75 -2.82 1.68
C CYS A 78 -8.57 -1.31 1.55
N GLY A 79 -9.31 -0.65 0.65
CA GLY A 79 -9.25 0.80 0.43
C GLY A 79 -9.45 1.62 1.71
N PRO A 80 -10.60 1.49 2.41
CA PRO A 80 -10.82 2.19 3.66
C PRO A 80 -9.84 1.80 4.78
N LEU A 81 -9.40 0.54 4.85
CA LEU A 81 -8.52 0.07 5.92
C LEU A 81 -7.09 0.61 5.80
N TYR A 82 -6.50 0.54 4.60
CA TYR A 82 -5.14 1.00 4.36
C TYR A 82 -5.09 2.50 4.01
N GLY A 83 -6.11 3.03 3.34
CA GLY A 83 -6.09 4.40 2.82
C GLY A 83 -6.65 5.47 3.77
N ALA A 84 -7.70 5.17 4.54
CA ALA A 84 -8.37 6.17 5.38
C ALA A 84 -7.81 6.29 6.81
N LYS A 85 -6.94 5.34 7.21
CA LYS A 85 -6.32 5.29 8.55
C LYS A 85 -4.84 5.67 8.56
N ILE A 86 -4.28 5.96 7.39
CA ILE A 86 -2.98 6.62 7.19
C ILE A 86 -3.19 8.14 7.18
#